data_AF-A0A3N4MCQ9-F1
#
_entry.id   AF-A0A3N4MCQ9-F1
#
_cell.length_a   1.000
_cell.length_b   1.000
_cell.length_c   1.000
_cell.angle_alpha   90.00
_cell.angle_beta   90.00
_cell.angle_gamma   90.00
#
_symmetry.space_group_name_H-M   'P 1'
#
loop_
_entity.id
_entity.type
_entity.pdbx_description
1 polymer ?
#
loop_
_entity_poly.entity_id
_entity_poly.type
_entity_poly.pdbx_seq_one_letter_code
_entity_poly.pdbx_strand_id
1 'polypeptide(L)'
;MCEHERKYCPRCNAGFECKVGSILICQCTAVNLSQEDRDYISARYADCLCSNCLKEMKAEHHQQLFKDQLHRISTLHFAKRDREG
;
A
#
# COMPACT_ATOMS: atom_id res chain seq x y z
N MET A 1 -34.48 -2.84 8.85
CA MET A 1 -33.45 -1.86 8.43
C MET A 1 -32.13 -2.60 8.41
N CYS A 2 -31.47 -2.68 7.26
CA CYS A 2 -30.24 -3.47 7.13
C CYS A 2 -29.06 -2.62 7.62
N GLU A 3 -28.65 -2.82 8.88
CA GLU A 3 -27.36 -2.36 9.37
C GLU A 3 -26.26 -3.14 8.65
N HIS A 4 -25.84 -2.62 7.49
CA HIS A 4 -24.59 -3.01 6.89
C HIS A 4 -23.49 -2.62 7.87
N GLU A 5 -22.67 -3.58 8.29
CA GLU A 5 -21.53 -3.40 9.19
C GLU A 5 -20.56 -2.37 8.58
N ARG A 6 -20.77 -1.09 8.90
CA ARG A 6 -19.90 0.00 8.48
C ARG A 6 -18.62 -0.10 9.29
N LYS A 7 -17.55 -0.51 8.63
CA LYS A 7 -16.21 -0.39 9.20
C LYS A 7 -15.66 1.00 8.96
N TYR A 8 -14.80 1.44 9.87
CA TYR A 8 -14.06 2.69 9.74
C TYR A 8 -12.63 2.38 9.35
N CYS A 9 -12.12 3.08 8.34
CA CYS A 9 -10.75 2.91 7.89
C CYS A 9 -9.79 3.42 8.98
N PRO A 10 -8.85 2.61 9.51
CA PRO A 10 -7.93 3.05 10.56
C PRO A 10 -6.95 4.14 10.10
N ARG A 11 -6.78 4.35 8.78
CA ARG A 11 -5.91 5.39 8.22
C ARG A 11 -6.59 6.76 8.11
N CYS A 12 -7.80 6.82 7.54
CA CYS A 12 -8.48 8.09 7.25
C CYS A 12 -9.76 8.32 8.05
N ASN A 13 -10.15 7.35 8.90
CA ASN A 13 -11.36 7.35 9.70
C ASN A 13 -12.68 7.48 8.89
N ALA A 14 -12.63 7.28 7.57
CA ALA A 14 -13.82 7.25 6.73
C ALA A 14 -14.56 5.91 6.88
N GLY A 15 -15.89 5.97 6.97
CA GLY A 15 -16.73 4.79 6.90
C GLY A 15 -16.69 4.17 5.51
N PHE A 16 -16.52 2.86 5.43
CA PHE A 16 -16.53 2.11 4.17
C PHE A 16 -17.23 0.76 4.34
N GLU A 17 -17.64 0.19 3.22
CA GLU A 17 -18.28 -1.12 3.21
C GLU A 17 -17.21 -2.21 3.13
N CYS A 18 -16.99 -2.90 4.24
CA CYS A 18 -16.14 -4.07 4.31
C CYS A 18 -17.04 -5.31 4.28
N LYS A 19 -16.94 -6.11 3.21
CA LYS A 19 -17.71 -7.34 3.05
C LYS A 19 -16.78 -8.54 3.04
N VAL A 20 -16.05 -8.77 4.13
CA VAL A 20 -15.10 -9.89 4.22
C VAL A 20 -15.76 -11.26 3.99
N GLY A 21 -17.00 -11.44 4.45
CA GLY A 21 -17.81 -12.64 4.19
C GLY A 21 -18.31 -12.77 2.74
N SER A 22 -18.14 -11.75 1.91
CA SER A 22 -18.45 -11.76 0.48
C SER A 22 -17.40 -10.95 -0.26
N ILE A 23 -16.15 -11.43 -0.20
CA ILE A 23 -14.97 -10.69 -0.65
C ILE A 23 -15.12 -10.16 -2.09
N LEU A 24 -15.78 -10.91 -2.97
CA LEU A 24 -16.03 -10.53 -4.37
C LEU A 24 -16.73 -9.17 -4.53
N ILE A 25 -17.54 -8.76 -3.54
CA ILE A 25 -18.28 -7.48 -3.55
C ILE A 25 -17.72 -6.47 -2.54
N CYS A 26 -16.55 -6.73 -1.95
CA CYS A 26 -15.92 -5.80 -1.03
C CYS A 26 -15.24 -4.65 -1.79
N GLN A 27 -15.29 -3.42 -1.29
CA GLN A 27 -14.65 -2.28 -1.95
C GLN A 27 -13.13 -2.45 -2.13
N CYS A 28 -12.49 -3.30 -1.30
CA CYS A 28 -11.06 -3.56 -1.42
C CYS A 28 -10.68 -4.35 -2.68
N THR A 29 -11.57 -5.18 -3.24
CA THR A 29 -11.26 -5.99 -4.43
C THR A 29 -11.22 -5.17 -5.72
N ALA A 30 -11.81 -3.98 -5.71
CA ALA A 30 -11.66 -3.02 -6.81
C ALA A 30 -10.24 -2.46 -6.94
N VAL A 31 -9.37 -2.69 -5.94
CA VAL A 31 -7.97 -2.24 -5.96
C VAL A 31 -7.05 -3.43 -6.25
N ASN A 32 -6.41 -3.40 -7.42
CA ASN A 32 -5.49 -4.47 -7.81
C ASN A 32 -4.14 -4.30 -7.09
N LEU A 33 -3.90 -5.10 -6.07
CA LEU A 33 -2.67 -5.12 -5.27
C LEU A 33 -1.82 -6.34 -5.63
N SER A 34 -0.51 -6.16 -5.78
CA SER A 34 0.45 -7.27 -5.86
C SER A 34 0.64 -7.93 -4.49
N GLN A 35 1.32 -9.08 -4.41
CA GLN A 35 1.64 -9.69 -3.12
C GLN A 35 2.50 -8.76 -2.27
N GLU A 36 3.53 -8.16 -2.85
CA GLU A 36 4.39 -7.20 -2.17
C GLU A 36 3.61 -5.96 -1.66
N ASP A 37 2.63 -5.47 -2.42
CA ASP A 37 1.75 -4.37 -1.97
C ASP A 37 0.93 -4.79 -0.75
N ARG A 38 0.41 -6.04 -0.73
CA ARG A 38 -0.34 -6.58 0.43
C ARG A 38 0.55 -6.75 1.64
N ASP A 39 1.78 -7.22 1.46
CA ASP A 39 2.75 -7.39 2.55
C ASP A 39 3.14 -6.02 3.11
N TYR A 40 3.37 -5.02 2.24
CA TYR A 40 3.64 -3.64 2.62
C TYR A 40 2.52 -3.01 3.47
N ILE A 41 1.26 -3.27 3.10
CA ILE A 41 0.07 -2.76 3.80
C ILE A 41 -0.13 -3.49 5.13
N SER A 42 -0.08 -4.83 5.13
CA SER A 42 -0.34 -5.65 6.33
C SER A 42 0.71 -5.47 7.41
N ALA A 43 1.95 -5.11 7.05
CA ALA A 43 2.99 -4.72 8.00
C ALA A 43 2.66 -3.41 8.75
N ARG A 44 1.74 -2.58 8.24
CA ARG A 44 1.39 -1.25 8.80
C ARG A 44 0.00 -1.18 9.39
N TYR A 45 -0.94 -1.98 8.88
CA TYR A 45 -2.33 -1.96 9.28
C TYR A 45 -2.84 -3.38 9.50
N ALA A 46 -3.37 -3.63 10.70
CA ALA A 46 -3.94 -4.94 11.08
C ALA A 46 -5.42 -5.11 10.68
N ASP A 47 -6.10 -4.03 10.27
CA ASP A 47 -7.50 -4.07 9.82
C ASP A 47 -7.62 -3.59 8.35
N CYS A 48 -8.80 -3.76 7.79
CA CYS A 48 -9.13 -3.40 6.42
C CYS A 48 -9.05 -1.88 6.21
N LEU A 49 -8.45 -1.48 5.09
CA LEU A 49 -8.44 -0.09 4.62
C LEU A 49 -9.54 0.12 3.57
N CYS A 50 -10.06 1.35 3.48
CA CYS A 50 -10.95 1.73 2.39
C CYS A 50 -10.21 1.73 1.03
N SER A 51 -10.95 1.62 -0.07
CA SER A 51 -10.39 1.57 -1.41
C SER A 51 -9.49 2.77 -1.75
N ASN A 52 -9.82 3.95 -1.25
CA ASN A 52 -9.00 5.15 -1.45
C ASN A 52 -7.63 5.02 -0.76
N CYS A 53 -7.62 4.64 0.53
CA CYS A 53 -6.38 4.41 1.27
C CYS A 53 -5.56 3.26 0.68
N LEU A 54 -6.18 2.20 0.16
CA LEU A 54 -5.46 1.12 -0.52
C LEU A 54 -4.73 1.61 -1.78
N LYS A 55 -5.36 2.50 -2.57
CA LYS A 55 -4.73 3.13 -3.74
C LYS A 55 -3.55 4.01 -3.35
N GLU A 56 -3.71 4.82 -2.29
CA GLU A 56 -2.63 5.66 -1.76
C GLU A 56 -1.46 4.83 -1.25
N MET A 57 -1.73 3.79 -0.45
CA MET A 57 -0.70 2.86 0.05
C MET A 57 0.09 2.20 -1.08
N LYS A 58 -0.60 1.78 -2.14
CA LYS A 58 0.04 1.21 -3.33
C LYS A 58 0.97 2.23 -4.00
N ALA A 59 0.51 3.47 -4.18
CA ALA A 59 1.31 4.54 -4.77
C ALA A 59 2.55 4.86 -3.91
N GLU A 60 2.38 4.93 -2.59
CA GLU A 60 3.48 5.14 -1.65
C GLU A 60 4.52 4.01 -1.72
N HIS A 61 4.07 2.76 -1.75
CA HIS A 61 4.96 1.59 -1.88
C HIS A 61 5.82 1.69 -3.15
N HIS A 62 5.19 1.98 -4.30
CA HIS A 62 5.90 2.06 -5.58
C HIS A 62 6.84 3.26 -5.64
N GLN A 63 6.46 4.39 -5.03
CA GLN A 63 7.36 5.54 -4.87
C GLN A 63 8.58 5.20 -4.01
N GLN A 64 8.42 4.43 -2.95
CA GLN A 64 9.53 3.99 -2.11
C GLN A 64 10.47 3.05 -2.86
N LEU A 65 9.94 2.08 -3.60
CA LEU A 65 10.75 1.19 -4.45
C LEU A 65 11.56 1.97 -5.49
N PHE A 66 10.93 2.95 -6.15
CA PHE A 66 11.62 3.80 -7.12
C PHE A 66 12.74 4.64 -6.48
N LYS A 67 12.48 5.24 -5.32
CA LYS A 67 13.49 6.00 -4.56
C LYS A 67 14.67 5.12 -4.14
N ASP A 68 14.41 3.91 -3.64
CA ASP A 68 15.46 2.94 -3.29
C ASP A 68 16.32 2.59 -4.50
N GLN A 69 15.68 2.28 -5.64
CA GLN A 69 16.37 1.98 -6.88
C GLN A 69 17.28 3.15 -7.34
N LEU A 70 16.79 4.39 -7.27
CA LEU A 70 17.59 5.57 -7.60
C LEU A 70 18.77 5.77 -6.65
N HIS A 71 18.55 5.62 -5.34
CA HIS A 71 19.63 5.71 -4.36
C HIS A 71 20.72 4.68 -4.62
N ARG A 72 20.35 3.43 -4.92
CA ARG A 72 21.31 2.36 -5.23
C ARG A 72 22.15 2.69 -6.47
N ILE A 73 21.54 3.21 -7.54
CA ILE A 73 22.26 3.62 -8.74
C ILE A 73 23.23 4.78 -8.43
N SER A 74 22.76 5.78 -7.69
CA SER A 74 23.57 6.92 -7.25
C SER A 74 24.79 6.46 -6.46
N THR A 75 24.60 5.64 -5.43
CA THR A 75 25.70 5.12 -4.59
C THR A 75 26.75 4.36 -5.41
N LEU A 76 26.35 3.56 -6.41
CA LEU A 76 27.29 2.86 -7.30
C LEU A 76 28.12 3.83 -8.15
N HIS A 77 27.54 4.95 -8.59
CA HIS A 77 28.25 5.95 -9.37
C HIS A 77 29.23 6.79 -8.53
N PHE A 78 28.96 6.98 -7.24
CA PHE A 78 29.89 7.62 -6.32
C PHE A 78 31.02 6.67 -5.88
N ALA A 79 30.71 5.41 -5.53
CA ALA A 79 31.72 4.42 -5.10
C ALA A 79 32.75 4.03 -6.19
N LYS A 80 32.51 4.39 -7.46
CA LYS A 80 33.48 4.23 -8.55
C LYS A 80 34.52 5.37 -8.58
N ARG A 81 34.15 6.57 -8.12
CA ARG A 81 34.99 7.78 -8.18
C ARG A 81 36.17 7.76 -7.20
N ASP A 82 36.04 7.06 -6.07
CA ASP A 82 37.11 6.95 -5.05
C ASP A 82 38.18 5.89 -5.34
N ARG A 83 38.09 5.14 -6.46
CA ARG A 83 39.07 4.10 -6.84
C ARG A 83 40.07 4.51 -7.91
N GLU A 84 39.95 5.72 -8.44
CA GLU A 84 40.83 6.27 -9.50
C GLU A 84 41.68 7.46 -9.00
N GLY A 85 41.73 7.69 -7.68
CA GLY A 85 42.54 8.72 -7.03
C GLY A 85 43.72 8.16 -6.26
#